data_AF-A0A0N1KXE5-F1
#
_entry.id   AF-A0A0N1KXE5-F1
#
_cell.length_a   1.000
_cell.length_b   1.000
_cell.length_c   1.000
_cell.angle_alpha   90.00
_cell.angle_beta   90.00
_cell.angle_gamma   90.00
#
_symmetry.space_group_name_H-M   'P 1'
#
loop_
_entity.id
_entity.type
_entity.pdbx_description
1 polymer ?
#
loop_
_entity_poly.entity_id
_entity_poly.type
_entity_poly.pdbx_seq_one_letter_code
_entity_poly.pdbx_strand_id
1 'polypeptide(L)'
;MPTPDFETLDHFGEFSLSKAVRLNYDRHSEKAWLELMNVGSIVPGGAEDEFVRVFIGACQSNGHAVAMHRGLRPTTYTSMDILPDVGAVPAKIHAFQAAIIERWRNFTSDDAAQFAKGTTVGKGRSSASYVVKALKTGFEAIGAPVPAYQGVKLSDWSLSELVAYAETRRVMFQGVGDKDAAALADLTSDFMTLPAHPKYHGQEETAVTAQQFPDREIKLIPSAKAAGHSGKFAYAAELSGIPFPRVVSYGFRGDTRPPIEFKSESGTSMQGFLPNYTRPNRQQQIDEYIAEDLVKTAAYQAAQADAKAALLKAWLADKRNEAVVKQRRAAASTKFMGASGKARSPDQLEAGAFDVADYLANEFLGGYVSLTRYAMIARSFACGMGGTVKAGGGWVYCIFAEGAFDIPRKGRHPWATKNEAELALPGMAEWDDVVGMRRVDQAGRFSGPVYLRRSLYLEDPPAFAQIYKIMSGKKQ
;
A
#
# COMPACT_ATOMS: atom_id res chain seq x y z
N MET A 1 0.37 -7.55 -39.37
CA MET A 1 1.73 -7.17 -38.91
C MET A 1 1.76 -7.31 -37.40
N PRO A 2 2.89 -7.73 -36.79
CA PRO A 2 2.82 -8.37 -35.48
C PRO A 2 2.56 -7.31 -34.41
N THR A 3 1.34 -7.35 -33.87
CA THR A 3 1.05 -6.83 -32.53
C THR A 3 2.06 -7.38 -31.53
N PRO A 4 2.45 -6.60 -30.51
CA PRO A 4 3.20 -7.14 -29.37
C PRO A 4 2.55 -8.46 -28.94
N ASP A 5 3.34 -9.53 -28.82
CA ASP A 5 2.85 -10.77 -28.25
C ASP A 5 2.62 -10.52 -26.76
N PHE A 6 1.39 -10.76 -26.31
CA PHE A 6 1.06 -10.64 -24.90
C PHE A 6 0.45 -11.94 -24.40
N GLU A 7 0.92 -12.35 -23.24
CA GLU A 7 0.41 -13.50 -22.52
C GLU A 7 -0.38 -12.97 -21.32
N THR A 8 -1.64 -13.39 -21.22
CA THR A 8 -2.40 -13.31 -19.97
C THR A 8 -1.67 -14.15 -18.93
N LEU A 9 -1.37 -13.57 -17.78
CA LEU A 9 -0.84 -14.34 -16.66
C LEU A 9 -2.02 -14.94 -15.92
N ASP A 10 -2.18 -16.26 -16.06
CA ASP A 10 -3.19 -17.04 -15.31
C ASP A 10 -2.97 -16.91 -13.79
N HIS A 11 -1.74 -16.58 -13.38
CA HIS A 11 -1.34 -16.50 -11.98
C HIS A 11 -0.50 -15.25 -11.65
N PHE A 12 -0.90 -14.49 -10.61
CA PHE A 12 -0.21 -13.28 -10.15
C PHE A 12 1.17 -13.55 -9.54
N GLY A 13 1.49 -14.79 -9.14
CA GLY A 13 2.72 -15.12 -8.42
C GLY A 13 4.02 -14.86 -9.19
N GLU A 14 3.93 -14.70 -10.52
CA GLU A 14 5.07 -14.33 -11.36
C GLU A 14 5.36 -12.81 -11.36
N PHE A 15 4.42 -12.00 -10.86
CA PHE A 15 4.50 -10.55 -10.92
C PHE A 15 5.23 -9.94 -9.72
N SER A 16 6.22 -9.10 -10.00
CA SER A 16 6.86 -8.23 -9.01
C SER A 16 7.32 -6.97 -9.72
N LEU A 17 7.16 -5.78 -9.12
CA LEU A 17 7.68 -4.54 -9.71
C LEU A 17 9.21 -4.60 -9.92
N SER A 18 9.95 -5.31 -9.06
CA SER A 18 11.37 -5.64 -9.27
C SER A 18 11.67 -6.35 -10.59
N LYS A 19 10.68 -7.05 -11.14
CA LYS A 19 10.73 -7.81 -12.39
C LYS A 19 9.88 -7.18 -13.49
N ALA A 20 9.35 -5.97 -13.30
CA ALA A 20 8.42 -5.37 -14.25
C ALA A 20 9.08 -5.16 -15.63
N VAL A 21 10.38 -4.88 -15.69
CA VAL A 21 11.10 -4.71 -16.95
C VAL A 21 12.36 -5.58 -16.92
N ARG A 22 12.35 -6.69 -17.66
CA ARG A 22 13.50 -7.60 -17.77
C ARG A 22 14.04 -7.59 -19.18
N LEU A 23 15.35 -7.47 -19.30
CA LEU A 23 16.07 -7.82 -20.52
C LEU A 23 16.38 -9.31 -20.48
N ASN A 24 15.87 -10.04 -21.45
CA ASN A 24 16.20 -11.43 -21.68
C ASN A 24 17.09 -11.54 -22.92
N TYR A 25 18.11 -12.40 -22.86
CA TYR A 25 19.03 -12.58 -23.97
C TYR A 25 19.68 -13.97 -23.97
N ASP A 26 19.99 -14.47 -25.16
CA ASP A 26 20.76 -15.69 -25.35
C ASP A 26 21.99 -15.38 -26.20
N ARG A 27 23.17 -15.69 -25.63
CA ARG A 27 24.46 -15.47 -26.30
C ARG A 27 24.67 -16.44 -27.46
N HIS A 28 24.06 -17.62 -27.44
CA HIS A 28 24.26 -18.62 -28.48
C HIS A 28 23.49 -18.27 -29.76
N SER A 29 22.20 -17.93 -29.63
CA SER A 29 21.35 -17.52 -30.76
C SER A 29 21.42 -16.02 -31.10
N GLU A 30 22.21 -15.23 -30.34
CA GLU A 30 22.32 -13.77 -30.46
C GLU A 30 20.97 -13.03 -30.43
N LYS A 31 19.99 -13.58 -29.71
CA LYS A 31 18.65 -13.01 -29.57
C LYS A 31 18.51 -12.26 -28.25
N ALA A 32 17.76 -11.17 -28.28
CA ALA A 32 17.35 -10.41 -27.11
C ALA A 32 15.89 -9.96 -27.21
N TRP A 33 15.24 -9.82 -26.07
CA TRP A 33 13.92 -9.21 -25.95
C TRP A 33 13.74 -8.59 -24.58
N LEU A 34 12.88 -7.58 -24.48
CA LEU A 34 12.36 -7.14 -23.20
C LEU A 34 11.10 -7.92 -22.89
N GLU A 35 10.96 -8.25 -21.62
CA GLU A 35 9.73 -8.72 -21.03
C GLU A 35 9.21 -7.62 -20.12
N LEU A 36 8.03 -7.12 -20.44
CA LEU A 36 7.33 -6.11 -19.67
C LEU A 36 6.16 -6.77 -18.96
N MET A 37 6.11 -6.69 -17.64
CA MET A 37 4.98 -7.15 -16.84
C MET A 37 4.23 -5.94 -16.28
N ASN A 38 2.92 -5.86 -16.51
CA ASN A 38 2.04 -4.85 -15.89
C ASN A 38 0.58 -5.36 -15.82
N VAL A 39 -0.34 -4.52 -15.34
CA VAL A 39 -1.78 -4.71 -15.52
C VAL A 39 -2.18 -4.47 -16.99
N GLY A 40 -3.21 -5.17 -17.45
CA GLY A 40 -3.67 -5.24 -18.83
C GLY A 40 -4.10 -3.90 -19.40
N SER A 41 -4.39 -2.91 -18.55
CA SER A 41 -4.64 -1.53 -18.97
C SER A 41 -3.46 -0.86 -19.66
N ILE A 42 -2.24 -1.40 -19.55
CA ILE A 42 -1.10 -0.91 -20.31
C ILE A 42 -1.17 -1.31 -21.80
N VAL A 43 -1.94 -2.34 -22.12
CA VAL A 43 -2.16 -2.82 -23.48
C VAL A 43 -3.48 -2.21 -23.99
N PRO A 44 -3.47 -1.52 -25.14
CA PRO A 44 -4.71 -0.95 -25.68
C PRO A 44 -5.78 -2.02 -25.94
N GLY A 45 -6.93 -1.89 -25.27
CA GLY A 45 -8.02 -2.85 -25.33
C GLY A 45 -7.87 -4.06 -24.41
N GLY A 46 -6.79 -4.15 -23.62
CA GLY A 46 -6.61 -5.19 -22.61
C GLY A 46 -7.58 -5.03 -21.44
N ALA A 47 -7.90 -6.14 -20.77
CA ALA A 47 -8.75 -6.13 -19.59
C ALA A 47 -8.05 -5.42 -18.42
N GLU A 48 -8.77 -4.54 -17.72
CA GLU A 48 -8.21 -3.67 -16.67
C GLU A 48 -7.68 -4.45 -15.46
N ASP A 49 -8.29 -5.60 -15.17
CA ASP A 49 -8.03 -6.39 -13.96
C ASP A 49 -7.10 -7.59 -14.23
N GLU A 50 -6.56 -7.72 -15.45
CA GLU A 50 -5.71 -8.82 -15.87
C GLU A 50 -4.24 -8.43 -15.73
N PHE A 51 -3.36 -9.37 -15.39
CA PHE A 51 -1.92 -9.13 -15.48
C PHE A 51 -1.43 -9.64 -16.83
N VAL A 52 -0.67 -8.80 -17.52
CA VAL A 52 -0.17 -9.12 -18.85
C VAL A 52 1.35 -9.11 -18.83
N ARG A 53 1.91 -10.06 -19.58
CA ARG A 53 3.32 -10.10 -19.94
C ARG A 53 3.44 -9.77 -21.42
N VAL A 54 4.14 -8.69 -21.75
CA VAL A 54 4.35 -8.21 -23.12
C VAL A 54 5.80 -8.41 -23.52
N PHE A 55 6.03 -9.00 -24.69
CA PHE A 55 7.37 -9.23 -25.22
C PHE A 55 7.71 -8.18 -26.28
N ILE A 56 8.85 -7.51 -26.10
CA ILE A 56 9.32 -6.43 -26.95
C ILE A 56 10.68 -6.80 -27.55
N GLY A 57 10.70 -7.10 -28.83
CA GLY A 57 11.90 -7.48 -29.55
C GLY A 57 11.55 -7.92 -30.96
N ALA A 58 12.56 -8.05 -31.82
CA ALA A 58 12.39 -8.62 -33.15
C ALA A 58 13.64 -9.41 -33.54
N CYS A 59 13.49 -10.35 -34.47
CA CYS A 59 14.58 -11.09 -35.07
C CYS A 59 14.38 -11.21 -36.59
N GLN A 60 15.46 -11.51 -37.32
CA GLN A 60 15.36 -11.80 -38.75
C GLN A 60 14.86 -13.23 -38.97
N SER A 61 13.85 -13.38 -39.81
CA SER A 61 13.33 -14.66 -40.28
C SER A 61 12.97 -14.54 -41.76
N ASN A 62 13.53 -15.42 -42.61
CA ASN A 62 13.33 -15.41 -44.05
C ASN A 62 13.57 -14.03 -44.71
N GLY A 63 14.58 -13.29 -44.25
CA GLY A 63 14.92 -11.95 -44.78
C GLY A 63 14.02 -10.80 -44.32
N HIS A 64 13.05 -11.08 -43.44
CA HIS A 64 12.13 -10.10 -42.87
C HIS A 64 12.28 -10.00 -41.35
N ALA A 65 12.02 -8.82 -40.79
CA ALA A 65 11.95 -8.65 -39.34
C ALA A 65 10.61 -9.20 -38.82
N VAL A 66 10.67 -10.08 -37.83
CA VAL A 66 9.51 -10.68 -37.15
C VAL A 66 9.59 -10.35 -35.67
N ALA A 67 8.46 -9.95 -35.06
CA ALA A 67 8.41 -9.65 -33.63
C ALA A 67 8.72 -10.90 -32.80
N MET A 68 9.36 -10.70 -31.65
CA MET A 68 9.63 -11.77 -30.71
C MET A 68 8.32 -12.22 -30.08
N HIS A 69 8.00 -13.50 -30.24
CA HIS A 69 6.83 -14.16 -29.65
C HIS A 69 7.26 -15.51 -29.05
N ARG A 70 6.38 -16.17 -28.30
CA ARG A 70 6.71 -17.39 -27.52
C ARG A 70 7.52 -18.45 -28.27
N GLY A 71 7.14 -18.76 -29.50
CA GLY A 71 7.79 -19.77 -30.33
C GLY A 71 9.18 -19.41 -30.87
N LEU A 72 9.58 -18.13 -30.82
CA LEU A 72 10.89 -17.67 -31.32
C LEU A 72 11.95 -17.51 -30.23
N ARG A 73 11.53 -17.62 -28.97
CA ARG A 73 12.38 -17.48 -27.77
C ARG A 73 13.25 -18.73 -27.59
N PRO A 74 14.56 -18.58 -27.33
CA PRO A 74 15.40 -19.68 -26.86
C PRO A 74 14.86 -20.27 -25.56
N THR A 75 15.00 -21.59 -25.39
CA THR A 75 14.63 -22.30 -24.14
C THR A 75 15.60 -22.00 -23.01
N THR A 76 16.85 -21.67 -23.34
CA THR A 76 17.90 -21.23 -22.41
C THR A 76 18.29 -19.79 -22.71
N TYR A 77 18.15 -18.92 -21.72
CA TYR A 77 18.49 -17.51 -21.82
C TYR A 77 18.91 -16.96 -20.46
N THR A 78 19.59 -15.82 -20.48
CA THR A 78 19.93 -15.02 -19.31
C THR A 78 18.93 -13.87 -19.17
N SER A 79 18.54 -13.56 -17.93
CA SER A 79 17.67 -12.42 -17.61
C SER A 79 18.41 -11.39 -16.78
N MET A 80 18.10 -10.11 -17.01
CA MET A 80 18.60 -8.98 -16.24
C MET A 80 17.48 -7.97 -16.00
N ASP A 81 17.26 -7.59 -14.74
CA ASP A 81 16.26 -6.58 -14.39
C ASP A 81 16.79 -5.18 -14.70
N ILE A 82 16.04 -4.40 -15.49
CA ILE A 82 16.49 -3.11 -16.04
C ILE A 82 16.15 -1.95 -15.11
N LEU A 83 14.97 -2.01 -14.51
CA LEU A 83 14.51 -1.07 -13.51
C LEU A 83 14.49 -1.82 -12.18
N PRO A 84 15.55 -1.68 -11.35
CA PRO A 84 15.61 -2.40 -10.08
C PRO A 84 14.59 -1.83 -9.11
N ASP A 85 14.19 -2.65 -8.13
CA ASP A 85 13.15 -2.43 -7.11
C ASP A 85 13.36 -1.19 -6.20
N VAL A 86 14.40 -0.41 -6.46
CA VAL A 86 14.89 0.65 -5.56
C VAL A 86 14.24 1.98 -5.94
N GLY A 87 12.99 2.18 -5.51
CA GLY A 87 12.36 3.51 -5.51
C GLY A 87 11.98 4.09 -6.87
N ALA A 88 12.03 3.30 -7.97
CA ALA A 88 11.42 3.70 -9.23
C ALA A 88 9.91 3.85 -9.00
N VAL A 89 9.45 5.09 -8.86
CA VAL A 89 8.04 5.46 -8.68
C VAL A 89 7.20 4.62 -9.66
N PRO A 90 6.19 3.86 -9.23
CA PRO A 90 5.39 3.02 -10.13
C PRO A 90 4.87 3.76 -11.37
N ALA A 91 4.61 5.06 -11.23
CA ALA A 91 4.30 5.96 -12.33
C ALA A 91 5.39 6.01 -13.42
N LYS A 92 6.69 6.02 -13.06
CA LYS A 92 7.81 5.92 -14.00
C LYS A 92 7.88 4.56 -14.66
N ILE A 93 7.73 3.46 -13.91
CA ILE A 93 7.72 2.11 -14.52
C ILE A 93 6.57 1.99 -15.52
N HIS A 94 5.38 2.47 -15.15
CA HIS A 94 4.23 2.52 -16.04
C HIS A 94 4.49 3.39 -17.26
N ALA A 95 4.99 4.63 -17.09
CA ALA A 95 5.30 5.53 -18.20
C ALA A 95 6.37 4.95 -19.14
N PHE A 96 7.40 4.32 -18.58
CA PHE A 96 8.45 3.61 -19.32
C PHE A 96 7.86 2.53 -20.21
N GLN A 97 7.06 1.63 -19.63
CA GLN A 97 6.48 0.50 -20.34
C GLN A 97 5.40 0.95 -21.35
N ALA A 98 4.56 1.91 -20.98
CA ALA A 98 3.47 2.40 -21.82
C ALA A 98 4.01 3.07 -23.09
N ALA A 99 5.07 3.87 -22.96
CA ALA A 99 5.74 4.48 -24.10
C ALA A 99 6.33 3.43 -25.06
N ILE A 100 6.91 2.35 -24.51
CA ILE A 100 7.42 1.24 -25.32
C ILE A 100 6.28 0.53 -26.05
N ILE A 101 5.22 0.15 -25.33
CA ILE A 101 4.09 -0.59 -25.88
C ILE A 101 3.39 0.22 -26.97
N GLU A 102 3.12 1.51 -26.73
CA GLU A 102 2.48 2.38 -27.73
C GLU A 102 3.36 2.54 -28.98
N ARG A 103 4.68 2.70 -28.81
CA ARG A 103 5.60 2.77 -29.93
C ARG A 103 5.68 1.46 -30.72
N TRP A 104 5.60 0.32 -30.04
CA TRP A 104 5.70 -1.01 -30.64
C TRP A 104 4.39 -1.54 -31.22
N ARG A 105 3.24 -1.07 -30.74
CA ARG A 105 1.92 -1.46 -31.26
C ARG A 105 1.78 -1.18 -32.75
N ASN A 106 2.36 -0.07 -33.20
CA ASN A 106 2.31 0.35 -34.59
C ASN A 106 3.53 -0.13 -35.39
N PHE A 107 4.34 -1.07 -34.86
CA PHE A 107 5.58 -1.49 -35.48
C PHE A 107 5.34 -2.28 -36.78
N THR A 108 5.73 -1.69 -37.91
CA THR A 108 5.68 -2.30 -39.24
C THR A 108 7.07 -2.70 -39.75
N SER A 109 7.13 -3.44 -40.87
CA SER A 109 8.39 -3.66 -41.60
C SER A 109 9.02 -2.35 -42.09
N ASP A 110 8.18 -1.35 -42.40
CA ASP A 110 8.63 -0.02 -42.80
C ASP A 110 9.17 0.75 -41.59
N ASP A 111 8.58 0.58 -40.41
CA ASP A 111 9.16 1.04 -39.16
C ASP A 111 10.49 0.35 -38.90
N ALA A 112 10.61 -0.97 -39.07
CA ALA A 112 11.89 -1.65 -38.94
C ALA A 112 12.98 -1.05 -39.86
N ALA A 113 12.59 -0.61 -41.07
CA ALA A 113 13.48 0.10 -41.99
C ALA A 113 13.74 1.57 -41.60
N GLN A 114 12.76 2.30 -41.06
CA GLN A 114 12.94 3.66 -40.53
C GLN A 114 13.76 3.68 -39.24
N PHE A 115 13.58 2.67 -38.38
CA PHE A 115 14.38 2.45 -37.19
C PHE A 115 15.86 2.30 -37.56
N ALA A 116 16.18 1.69 -38.71
CA ALA A 116 17.54 1.58 -39.24
C ALA A 116 18.11 2.88 -39.86
N LYS A 117 17.36 3.99 -39.92
CA LYS A 117 17.81 5.25 -40.54
C LYS A 117 18.39 6.29 -39.55
N GLY A 118 18.37 6.04 -38.24
CA GLY A 118 18.83 7.00 -37.22
C GLY A 118 20.35 7.06 -37.01
N THR A 119 20.88 8.24 -36.65
CA THR A 119 22.32 8.48 -36.41
C THR A 119 22.79 8.10 -34.99
N THR A 120 21.86 7.87 -34.06
CA THR A 120 22.15 7.74 -32.62
C THR A 120 22.08 6.31 -32.08
N VAL A 121 21.41 5.39 -32.78
CA VAL A 121 21.22 3.99 -32.34
C VAL A 121 21.36 3.04 -33.53
N GLY A 122 22.44 3.15 -34.30
CA GLY A 122 22.86 2.19 -35.33
C GLY A 122 21.89 1.93 -36.50
N LYS A 123 22.44 1.53 -37.65
CA LYS A 123 21.64 1.09 -38.82
C LYS A 123 21.22 -0.38 -38.75
N GLY A 124 21.59 -1.07 -37.68
CA GLY A 124 21.43 -2.52 -37.58
C GLY A 124 20.01 -3.01 -37.39
N ARG A 125 19.75 -4.17 -38.01
CA ARG A 125 18.50 -4.95 -37.89
C ARG A 125 18.67 -6.16 -36.98
N SER A 126 19.71 -6.14 -36.13
CA SER A 126 19.96 -7.15 -35.11
C SER A 126 18.89 -7.12 -34.01
N SER A 127 18.70 -8.26 -33.34
CA SER A 127 17.76 -8.36 -32.22
C SER A 127 18.09 -7.36 -31.11
N ALA A 128 19.37 -7.20 -30.80
CA ALA A 128 19.85 -6.21 -29.84
C ALA A 128 19.52 -4.76 -30.24
N SER A 129 19.63 -4.41 -31.52
CA SER A 129 19.32 -3.06 -32.01
C SER A 129 17.86 -2.67 -31.76
N TYR A 130 16.92 -3.60 -31.91
CA TYR A 130 15.50 -3.35 -31.62
C TYR A 130 15.26 -3.13 -30.13
N VAL A 131 15.89 -3.93 -29.28
CA VAL A 131 15.72 -3.85 -27.81
C VAL A 131 16.32 -2.56 -27.24
N VAL A 132 17.49 -2.14 -27.69
CA VAL A 132 18.09 -0.87 -27.25
C VAL A 132 17.18 0.32 -27.56
N LYS A 133 16.52 0.32 -28.72
CA LYS A 133 15.59 1.38 -29.10
C LYS A 133 14.37 1.40 -28.19
N ALA A 134 13.82 0.23 -27.86
CA ALA A 134 12.76 0.13 -26.86
C ALA A 134 13.21 0.69 -25.51
N LEU A 135 14.39 0.29 -25.02
CA LEU A 135 14.96 0.84 -23.77
C LEU A 135 15.10 2.36 -23.83
N LYS A 136 15.61 2.91 -24.93
CA LYS A 136 15.71 4.37 -25.14
C LYS A 136 14.34 5.04 -25.06
N THR A 137 13.34 4.52 -25.76
CA THR A 137 11.96 5.06 -25.71
C THR A 137 11.43 5.09 -24.28
N GLY A 138 11.59 3.99 -23.53
CA GLY A 138 11.17 3.95 -22.13
C GLY A 138 11.93 4.95 -21.26
N PHE A 139 13.25 5.04 -21.41
CA PHE A 139 14.08 5.96 -20.62
C PHE A 139 13.77 7.43 -20.93
N GLU A 140 13.54 7.79 -22.20
CA GLU A 140 13.13 9.14 -22.60
C GLU A 140 11.77 9.51 -21.99
N ALA A 141 10.81 8.57 -21.97
CA ALA A 141 9.47 8.81 -21.42
C ALA A 141 9.47 9.14 -19.92
N ILE A 142 10.49 8.69 -19.18
CA ILE A 142 10.64 8.99 -17.75
C ILE A 142 11.63 10.12 -17.47
N GLY A 143 12.03 10.87 -18.50
CA GLY A 143 12.97 11.99 -18.39
C GLY A 143 14.36 11.56 -17.97
N ALA A 144 14.73 10.28 -18.17
CA ALA A 144 16.09 9.85 -17.94
C ALA A 144 17.00 10.56 -18.95
N PRO A 145 18.13 11.12 -18.53
CA PRO A 145 19.13 11.57 -19.49
C PRO A 145 19.57 10.34 -20.29
N VAL A 146 19.14 10.31 -21.55
CA VAL A 146 19.65 9.37 -22.55
C VAL A 146 20.64 10.17 -23.38
N PRO A 147 21.90 10.36 -22.94
CA PRO A 147 22.91 10.82 -23.86
C PRO A 147 22.80 9.92 -25.08
N ALA A 148 22.63 10.55 -26.24
CA ALA A 148 23.20 10.04 -27.47
C ALA A 148 24.55 9.45 -27.05
N TYR A 149 24.80 8.20 -27.40
CA TYR A 149 26.04 7.48 -27.10
C TYR A 149 27.25 8.43 -27.00
N GLN A 150 28.28 8.11 -26.21
CA GLN A 150 29.55 8.89 -26.20
C GLN A 150 30.30 8.83 -27.57
N GLY A 151 29.60 8.90 -28.70
CA GLY A 151 30.04 8.83 -30.09
C GLY A 151 28.88 8.64 -31.08
N VAL A 152 29.22 8.69 -32.38
CA VAL A 152 28.31 8.33 -33.49
C VAL A 152 28.43 6.82 -33.74
N LYS A 153 27.34 6.05 -33.59
CA LYS A 153 27.32 4.62 -33.94
C LYS A 153 26.67 4.40 -35.30
N LEU A 154 27.48 4.06 -36.29
CA LEU A 154 27.06 3.80 -37.68
C LEU A 154 26.76 2.29 -37.95
N SER A 155 27.02 1.39 -37.00
CA SER A 155 26.93 -0.08 -37.14
C SER A 155 25.84 -0.74 -36.27
N ASP A 156 25.67 -2.05 -36.44
CA ASP A 156 24.78 -2.92 -35.65
C ASP A 156 25.18 -2.99 -34.18
N TRP A 157 24.20 -3.16 -33.30
CA TRP A 157 24.45 -3.47 -31.90
C TRP A 157 24.65 -4.97 -31.69
N SER A 158 25.74 -5.31 -31.02
CA SER A 158 25.97 -6.64 -30.46
C SER A 158 25.22 -6.83 -29.15
N LEU A 159 25.06 -8.09 -28.74
CA LEU A 159 24.42 -8.44 -27.47
C LEU A 159 25.19 -7.89 -26.26
N SER A 160 26.52 -7.96 -26.30
CA SER A 160 27.38 -7.44 -25.23
C SER A 160 27.22 -5.94 -25.04
N GLU A 161 27.07 -5.18 -26.13
CA GLU A 161 26.83 -3.74 -26.05
C GLU A 161 25.45 -3.41 -25.50
N LEU A 162 24.41 -4.16 -25.88
CA LEU A 162 23.08 -4.02 -25.28
C LEU A 162 23.13 -4.26 -23.78
N VAL A 163 23.78 -5.34 -23.33
CA VAL A 163 23.92 -5.64 -21.89
C VAL A 163 24.66 -4.52 -21.18
N ALA A 164 25.80 -4.07 -21.71
CA ALA A 164 26.58 -2.96 -21.12
C ALA A 164 25.77 -1.65 -21.05
N TYR A 165 25.02 -1.33 -22.10
CA TYR A 165 24.13 -0.17 -22.12
C TYR A 165 23.07 -0.28 -21.02
N ALA A 166 22.40 -1.42 -20.95
CA ALA A 166 21.34 -1.67 -19.99
C ALA A 166 21.85 -1.67 -18.54
N GLU A 167 23.03 -2.25 -18.26
CA GLU A 167 23.71 -2.19 -16.96
C GLU A 167 24.07 -0.75 -16.56
N THR A 168 24.66 0.02 -17.47
CA THR A 168 25.01 1.43 -17.22
C THR A 168 23.78 2.24 -16.82
N ARG A 169 22.65 2.02 -17.51
CA ARG A 169 21.39 2.71 -17.19
C ARG A 169 20.78 2.22 -15.88
N ARG A 170 20.81 0.92 -15.62
CA ARG A 170 20.36 0.34 -14.35
C ARG A 170 21.05 1.01 -13.15
N VAL A 171 22.38 1.18 -13.21
CA VAL A 171 23.17 1.82 -12.15
C VAL A 171 22.81 3.31 -11.99
N MET A 172 22.62 4.05 -13.08
CA MET A 172 22.19 5.46 -13.01
C MET A 172 20.84 5.63 -12.31
N PHE A 173 19.93 4.65 -12.45
CA PHE A 173 18.64 4.67 -11.78
C PHE A 173 18.67 4.24 -10.32
N GLN A 174 19.61 3.38 -9.92
CA GLN A 174 19.81 2.97 -8.53
C GLN A 174 20.27 4.12 -7.63
N GLY A 175 20.89 5.16 -8.20
CA GLY A 175 21.38 6.33 -7.46
C GLY A 175 20.33 7.37 -7.05
N VAL A 176 19.07 7.19 -7.43
CA VAL A 176 17.96 8.13 -7.10
C VAL A 176 17.10 7.60 -5.93
N GLY A 177 17.69 6.77 -5.08
CA GLY A 177 17.01 6.13 -3.96
C GLY A 177 16.59 7.13 -2.88
N ASP A 178 15.29 7.32 -2.73
CA ASP A 178 14.69 7.93 -1.54
C ASP A 178 15.11 7.08 -0.32
N LYS A 179 15.58 7.70 0.78
CA LYS A 179 16.04 6.95 1.97
C LYS A 179 14.96 6.03 2.54
N ASP A 180 13.69 6.35 2.29
CA ASP A 180 12.53 5.54 2.63
C ASP A 180 12.47 4.19 1.87
N ALA A 181 13.03 4.12 0.65
CA ALA A 181 12.94 2.94 -0.21
C ALA A 181 13.79 1.76 0.28
N ALA A 182 14.97 2.03 0.85
CA ALA A 182 15.84 0.99 1.42
C ALA A 182 15.23 0.39 2.69
N ALA A 183 14.59 1.22 3.53
CA ALA A 183 13.85 0.74 4.70
C ALA A 183 12.64 -0.09 4.27
N LEU A 184 11.90 0.35 3.25
CA LEU A 184 10.76 -0.40 2.69
C LEU A 184 11.17 -1.75 2.08
N ALA A 185 12.32 -1.84 1.41
CA ALA A 185 12.74 -3.08 0.74
C ALA A 185 12.88 -4.28 1.68
N ASP A 186 13.44 -4.07 2.88
CA ASP A 186 13.57 -5.10 3.92
C ASP A 186 12.21 -5.45 4.56
N LEU A 187 11.32 -4.47 4.67
CA LEU A 187 9.94 -4.67 5.12
C LEU A 187 9.10 -5.50 4.16
N THR A 188 9.29 -5.28 2.86
CA THR A 188 8.42 -5.80 1.81
C THR A 188 8.90 -7.10 1.22
N SER A 189 9.91 -7.78 1.79
CA SER A 189 10.34 -9.11 1.32
C SER A 189 9.15 -10.09 1.22
N ASP A 190 8.26 -10.05 2.21
CA ASP A 190 7.04 -10.86 2.29
C ASP A 190 5.90 -10.32 1.42
N PHE A 191 6.07 -9.13 0.84
CA PHE A 191 5.08 -8.43 0.05
C PHE A 191 5.44 -8.42 -1.44
N MET A 192 4.42 -8.45 -2.27
CA MET A 192 4.46 -8.12 -3.67
C MET A 192 4.24 -6.61 -3.78
N THR A 193 5.18 -5.93 -4.43
CA THR A 193 5.02 -4.53 -4.83
C THR A 193 4.28 -4.51 -6.16
N LEU A 194 3.06 -3.96 -6.16
CA LEU A 194 2.18 -3.82 -7.32
C LEU A 194 2.02 -2.34 -7.71
N PRO A 195 1.94 -2.01 -9.00
CA PRO A 195 1.72 -0.63 -9.42
C PRO A 195 0.34 -0.14 -8.97
N ALA A 196 0.20 1.18 -8.81
CA ALA A 196 -1.12 1.79 -8.77
C ALA A 196 -1.81 1.59 -10.12
N HIS A 197 -3.12 1.39 -10.12
CA HIS A 197 -3.83 1.18 -11.38
C HIS A 197 -3.92 2.52 -12.15
N PRO A 198 -3.53 2.57 -13.44
CA PRO A 198 -3.37 3.83 -14.19
C PRO A 198 -4.65 4.67 -14.29
N LYS A 199 -5.81 4.01 -14.43
CA LYS A 199 -7.13 4.67 -14.52
C LYS A 199 -7.52 5.44 -13.27
N TYR A 200 -7.04 5.01 -12.10
CA TYR A 200 -7.37 5.66 -10.83
C TYR A 200 -6.32 6.69 -10.43
N HIS A 201 -5.17 6.71 -11.12
CA HIS A 201 -4.13 7.70 -10.92
C HIS A 201 -4.65 9.09 -11.32
N GLY A 202 -4.91 9.97 -10.33
CA GLY A 202 -5.42 11.32 -10.55
C GLY A 202 -6.95 11.48 -10.50
N GLN A 203 -7.71 10.38 -10.38
CA GLN A 203 -9.15 10.42 -10.07
C GLN A 203 -9.44 10.23 -8.58
N GLU A 204 -8.40 10.17 -7.76
CA GLU A 204 -8.57 9.94 -6.33
C GLU A 204 -9.16 11.17 -5.64
N GLU A 205 -10.41 11.02 -5.22
CA GLU A 205 -11.10 12.00 -4.39
C GLU A 205 -10.37 12.17 -3.05
N THR A 206 -10.45 13.37 -2.47
CA THR A 206 -10.03 13.64 -1.10
C THR A 206 -10.68 12.63 -0.16
N ALA A 207 -9.98 12.21 0.90
CA ALA A 207 -10.59 11.28 1.85
C ALA A 207 -11.84 11.92 2.48
N VAL A 208 -12.89 11.10 2.65
CA VAL A 208 -14.16 11.52 3.24
C VAL A 208 -14.15 11.27 4.74
N THR A 209 -14.73 12.18 5.51
CA THR A 209 -14.93 11.94 6.95
C THR A 209 -16.07 10.94 7.18
N ALA A 210 -16.11 10.32 8.36
CA ALA A 210 -17.19 9.41 8.74
C ALA A 210 -18.60 10.05 8.65
N GLN A 211 -18.69 11.38 8.78
CA GLN A 211 -19.94 12.14 8.68
C GLN A 211 -20.40 12.35 7.22
N GLN A 212 -19.47 12.31 6.26
CA GLN A 212 -19.74 12.48 4.84
C GLN A 212 -19.97 11.14 4.11
N PHE A 213 -19.96 10.03 4.87
CA PHE A 213 -20.05 8.70 4.32
C PHE A 213 -21.45 8.43 3.74
N PRO A 214 -21.58 8.03 2.46
CA PRO A 214 -22.88 7.83 1.81
C PRO A 214 -23.68 6.73 2.50
N ASP A 215 -25.01 6.87 2.48
CA ASP A 215 -25.93 5.87 3.03
C ASP A 215 -26.02 4.61 2.15
N ARG A 216 -24.94 3.84 2.09
CA ARG A 216 -24.89 2.53 1.41
C ARG A 216 -24.21 1.46 2.26
N GLU A 217 -24.68 0.24 2.09
CA GLU A 217 -24.06 -0.94 2.69
C GLU A 217 -22.71 -1.23 2.03
N ILE A 218 -21.65 -1.35 2.84
CA ILE A 218 -20.34 -1.80 2.39
C ILE A 218 -20.21 -3.27 2.72
N LYS A 219 -20.09 -4.09 1.68
CA LYS A 219 -19.90 -5.53 1.82
C LYS A 219 -18.55 -5.82 2.45
N LEU A 220 -18.53 -6.83 3.31
CA LEU A 220 -17.29 -7.45 3.80
C LEU A 220 -16.49 -8.00 2.62
N ILE A 221 -15.17 -8.04 2.78
CA ILE A 221 -14.30 -8.90 1.97
C ILE A 221 -14.17 -10.20 2.79
N PRO A 222 -14.95 -11.25 2.49
CA PRO A 222 -14.86 -12.49 3.23
C PRO A 222 -13.50 -13.13 2.98
N SER A 223 -12.97 -13.83 3.98
CA SER A 223 -11.76 -14.64 3.78
C SER A 223 -12.13 -16.06 3.41
N ALA A 224 -11.45 -16.64 2.43
CA ALA A 224 -11.54 -18.07 2.10
C ALA A 224 -11.10 -18.95 3.28
N LYS A 225 -10.24 -18.42 4.17
CA LYS A 225 -9.84 -19.09 5.41
C LYS A 225 -11.03 -19.44 6.30
N ALA A 226 -12.14 -18.69 6.21
CA ALA A 226 -13.36 -18.91 6.98
C ALA A 226 -13.86 -20.36 6.93
N ALA A 227 -13.72 -21.05 5.80
CA ALA A 227 -14.15 -22.44 5.64
C ALA A 227 -13.36 -23.45 6.50
N GLY A 228 -12.13 -23.10 6.90
CA GLY A 228 -11.26 -23.93 7.75
C GLY A 228 -11.34 -23.62 9.25
N HIS A 229 -12.01 -22.54 9.65
CA HIS A 229 -12.13 -22.19 11.06
C HIS A 229 -13.28 -22.94 11.73
N SER A 230 -13.00 -23.53 12.89
CA SER A 230 -13.99 -24.26 13.70
C SER A 230 -15.02 -23.36 14.40
N GLY A 231 -15.04 -22.05 14.13
CA GLY A 231 -15.81 -21.05 14.87
C GLY A 231 -15.28 -20.79 16.29
N LYS A 232 -14.16 -21.42 16.69
CA LYS A 232 -13.48 -21.19 17.97
C LYS A 232 -12.58 -19.96 17.86
N PHE A 233 -13.17 -18.81 18.11
CA PHE A 233 -12.44 -17.55 18.11
C PHE A 233 -11.75 -17.29 19.46
N ALA A 234 -10.71 -16.46 19.45
CA ALA A 234 -10.08 -15.96 20.68
C ALA A 234 -11.11 -15.27 21.59
N TYR A 235 -10.94 -15.45 22.90
CA TYR A 235 -11.78 -14.88 23.97
C TYR A 235 -13.27 -15.27 23.86
N ALA A 236 -13.58 -16.47 23.34
CA ALA A 236 -14.96 -16.89 23.09
C ALA A 236 -15.87 -16.85 24.33
N ALA A 237 -15.34 -17.15 25.51
CA ALA A 237 -16.10 -17.14 26.76
C ALA A 237 -16.36 -15.70 27.25
N GLU A 238 -15.35 -14.85 27.18
CA GLU A 238 -15.40 -13.45 27.59
C GLU A 238 -16.28 -12.60 26.66
N LEU A 239 -16.39 -13.01 25.40
CA LEU A 239 -17.09 -12.27 24.34
C LEU A 239 -18.46 -12.84 23.98
N SER A 240 -18.94 -13.89 24.65
CA SER A 240 -20.19 -14.58 24.29
C SER A 240 -21.45 -13.73 24.47
N GLY A 241 -21.39 -12.65 25.25
CA GLY A 241 -22.51 -11.74 25.52
C GLY A 241 -22.69 -10.63 24.49
N ILE A 242 -21.83 -10.55 23.46
CA ILE A 242 -21.85 -9.47 22.47
C ILE A 242 -22.90 -9.77 21.39
N PRO A 243 -23.87 -8.86 21.13
CA PRO A 243 -24.99 -9.10 20.22
C PRO A 243 -24.64 -8.89 18.74
N PHE A 244 -23.35 -8.88 18.39
CA PHE A 244 -22.88 -8.65 17.02
C PHE A 244 -22.29 -9.94 16.43
N PRO A 245 -22.43 -10.17 15.12
CA PRO A 245 -21.85 -11.35 14.49
C PRO A 245 -20.32 -11.25 14.46
N ARG A 246 -19.65 -12.35 14.77
CA ARG A 246 -18.21 -12.51 14.54
C ARG A 246 -17.95 -12.90 13.10
N VAL A 247 -16.95 -12.30 12.48
CA VAL A 247 -16.61 -12.48 11.07
C VAL A 247 -15.15 -12.89 10.89
N VAL A 248 -14.87 -13.64 9.82
CA VAL A 248 -13.52 -13.90 9.32
C VAL A 248 -13.40 -13.17 7.98
N SER A 249 -12.75 -12.02 7.99
CA SER A 249 -12.78 -11.07 6.86
C SER A 249 -11.50 -10.25 6.80
N TYR A 250 -11.43 -9.33 5.84
CA TYR A 250 -10.39 -8.31 5.78
C TYR A 250 -10.96 -6.92 6.07
N GLY A 251 -10.29 -6.17 6.93
CA GLY A 251 -10.61 -4.79 7.28
C GLY A 251 -9.49 -3.84 6.89
N PHE A 252 -9.78 -2.55 6.84
CA PHE A 252 -8.82 -1.49 6.58
C PHE A 252 -8.57 -0.65 7.84
N ARG A 253 -7.34 -0.22 8.05
CA ARG A 253 -6.96 0.65 9.15
C ARG A 253 -6.06 1.76 8.65
N GLY A 254 -6.39 3.00 9.00
CA GLY A 254 -5.51 4.14 8.77
C GLY A 254 -4.57 4.34 9.95
N ASP A 255 -3.31 4.60 9.69
CA ASP A 255 -2.33 4.95 10.72
C ASP A 255 -1.27 5.92 10.13
N THR A 256 -0.78 6.84 10.94
CA THR A 256 0.29 7.76 10.50
C THR A 256 1.65 7.09 10.48
N ARG A 257 1.81 6.00 11.24
CA ARG A 257 3.09 5.29 11.38
C ARG A 257 3.40 4.50 10.11
N PRO A 258 4.65 4.53 9.63
CA PRO A 258 5.09 3.70 8.51
C PRO A 258 5.21 2.22 8.90
N PRO A 259 5.20 1.31 7.91
CA PRO A 259 5.30 -0.13 8.12
C PRO A 259 6.46 -0.58 9.02
N ILE A 260 7.61 0.11 8.94
CA ILE A 260 8.81 -0.22 9.74
C ILE A 260 8.55 -0.20 11.24
N GLU A 261 7.68 0.70 11.70
CA GLU A 261 7.37 0.83 13.13
C GLU A 261 6.53 -0.34 13.65
N PHE A 262 5.86 -1.08 12.76
CA PHE A 262 5.08 -2.26 13.12
C PHE A 262 5.89 -3.56 13.03
N LYS A 263 6.87 -3.63 12.12
CA LYS A 263 7.72 -4.81 11.91
C LYS A 263 8.95 -4.86 12.82
N SER A 264 9.52 -3.71 13.22
CA SER A 264 10.91 -3.68 13.73
C SER A 264 11.17 -4.61 14.93
N GLU A 265 12.26 -5.39 14.81
CA GLU A 265 12.84 -6.32 15.78
C GLU A 265 13.51 -5.61 16.98
N SER A 266 13.02 -4.45 17.43
CA SER A 266 13.74 -3.63 18.44
C SER A 266 13.67 -4.17 19.88
N GLY A 267 13.50 -5.48 20.05
CA GLY A 267 13.65 -6.17 21.33
C GLY A 267 12.52 -5.90 22.35
N THR A 268 11.46 -5.20 21.95
CA THR A 268 10.22 -5.11 22.73
C THR A 268 9.16 -5.98 22.05
N SER A 269 8.62 -6.92 22.82
CA SER A 269 7.92 -8.13 22.38
C SER A 269 6.51 -7.92 21.79
N MET A 270 6.20 -6.78 21.18
CA MET A 270 4.87 -6.51 20.62
C MET A 270 4.96 -5.87 19.24
N GLN A 271 4.87 -6.71 18.21
CA GLN A 271 4.80 -6.30 16.80
C GLN A 271 3.34 -6.19 16.36
N GLY A 272 2.97 -5.11 15.67
CA GLY A 272 1.62 -4.92 15.11
C GLY A 272 0.76 -3.83 15.77
N PHE A 273 -0.55 -3.93 15.57
CA PHE A 273 -1.55 -2.99 16.05
C PHE A 273 -2.09 -3.40 17.42
N LEU A 274 -1.68 -2.64 18.43
CA LEU A 274 -2.18 -2.80 19.79
C LEU A 274 -3.51 -2.06 20.00
N PRO A 275 -4.49 -2.70 20.68
CA PRO A 275 -5.61 -2.00 21.30
C PRO A 275 -5.13 -0.82 22.13
N ASN A 276 -5.93 0.24 22.20
CA ASN A 276 -5.59 1.42 23.00
C ASN A 276 -5.27 1.04 24.46
N TYR A 277 -5.99 0.05 25.01
CA TYR A 277 -5.81 -0.46 26.36
C TYR A 277 -4.40 -1.06 26.63
N THR A 278 -3.73 -1.65 25.63
CA THR A 278 -2.44 -2.35 25.81
C THR A 278 -1.23 -1.56 25.30
N ARG A 279 -1.41 -0.31 24.84
CA ARG A 279 -0.30 0.49 24.30
C ARG A 279 0.72 0.84 25.39
N PRO A 280 2.04 0.74 25.11
CA PRO A 280 3.09 1.10 26.09
C PRO A 280 3.00 2.55 26.58
N ASN A 281 2.54 3.46 25.73
CA ASN A 281 2.36 4.88 26.07
C ASN A 281 0.95 5.19 26.59
N ARG A 282 0.10 4.21 26.89
CA ARG A 282 -1.29 4.45 27.33
C ARG A 282 -1.35 5.37 28.54
N GLN A 283 -0.52 5.15 29.56
CA GLN A 283 -0.53 5.99 30.75
C GLN A 283 -0.13 7.43 30.43
N GLN A 284 0.85 7.61 29.54
CA GLN A 284 1.25 8.92 29.05
C GLN A 284 0.13 9.58 28.25
N GLN A 285 -0.55 8.85 27.37
CA GLN A 285 -1.69 9.36 26.59
C GLN A 285 -2.85 9.77 27.50
N ILE A 286 -3.15 8.97 28.52
CA ILE A 286 -4.12 9.32 29.56
C ILE A 286 -3.68 10.61 30.25
N ASP A 287 -2.43 10.71 30.71
CA ASP A 287 -1.94 11.88 31.44
C ASP A 287 -1.90 13.16 30.56
N GLU A 288 -1.45 13.07 29.31
CA GLU A 288 -1.43 14.18 28.34
C GLU A 288 -2.85 14.65 27.99
N TYR A 289 -3.76 13.71 27.77
CA TYR A 289 -5.15 14.02 27.46
C TYR A 289 -5.88 14.66 28.64
N ILE A 290 -5.63 14.18 29.86
CA ILE A 290 -6.08 14.80 31.11
C ILE A 290 -5.54 16.24 31.21
N ALA A 291 -4.26 16.45 30.90
CA ALA A 291 -3.65 17.78 30.93
C ALA A 291 -4.29 18.74 29.92
N GLU A 292 -4.51 18.30 28.68
CA GLU A 292 -5.15 19.12 27.64
C GLU A 292 -6.58 19.52 27.98
N ASP A 293 -7.37 18.60 28.54
CA ASP A 293 -8.77 18.88 28.90
C ASP A 293 -8.85 19.89 30.05
N LEU A 294 -8.04 19.70 31.09
CA LEU A 294 -7.94 20.65 32.20
C LEU A 294 -7.48 22.04 31.74
N VAL A 295 -6.53 22.09 30.80
CA VAL A 295 -6.08 23.35 30.18
C VAL A 295 -7.20 23.99 29.36
N LYS A 296 -8.01 23.22 28.62
CA LYS A 296 -9.17 23.73 27.89
C LYS A 296 -10.26 24.25 28.82
N THR A 297 -10.58 23.54 29.90
CA THR A 297 -11.55 23.99 30.91
C THR A 297 -11.06 25.23 31.66
N ALA A 298 -9.78 25.28 32.04
CA ALA A 298 -9.18 26.44 32.68
C ALA A 298 -9.05 27.65 31.74
N ALA A 299 -8.70 27.45 30.46
CA ALA A 299 -8.64 28.51 29.46
C ALA A 299 -10.02 28.98 28.98
N TYR A 300 -11.04 28.12 29.03
CA TYR A 300 -12.43 28.54 28.85
C TYR A 300 -12.91 29.43 30.00
N GLN A 301 -12.39 29.19 31.22
CA GLN A 301 -12.65 30.05 32.38
C GLN A 301 -11.73 31.28 32.45
N ALA A 302 -10.55 31.24 31.84
CA ALA A 302 -9.58 32.33 31.80
C ALA A 302 -9.24 32.68 30.35
N ALA A 303 -9.99 33.62 29.78
CA ALA A 303 -9.75 34.12 28.43
C ALA A 303 -8.37 34.80 28.31
N GLN A 304 -7.35 34.09 27.79
CA GLN A 304 -6.25 34.57 26.91
C GLN A 304 -5.11 33.54 26.73
N ALA A 305 -4.40 33.63 25.60
CA ALA A 305 -3.43 32.64 25.11
C ALA A 305 -2.15 32.49 25.96
N ASP A 306 -1.70 33.55 26.65
CA ASP A 306 -0.49 33.53 27.47
C ASP A 306 -0.65 32.68 28.74
N ALA A 307 -1.89 32.53 29.23
CA ALA A 307 -2.20 31.67 30.37
C ALA A 307 -2.00 30.18 30.03
N LYS A 308 -2.19 29.77 28.77
CA LYS A 308 -2.10 28.37 28.33
C LYS A 308 -0.67 27.83 28.47
N ALA A 309 0.32 28.62 28.05
CA ALA A 309 1.73 28.25 28.13
C ALA A 309 2.24 28.23 29.58
N ALA A 310 1.80 29.19 30.41
CA ALA A 310 2.15 29.26 31.82
C ALA A 310 1.51 28.12 32.64
N LEU A 311 0.24 27.77 32.37
CA LEU A 311 -0.46 26.65 33.02
C LEU A 311 0.17 25.29 32.67
N LEU A 312 0.53 25.08 31.40
CA LEU A 312 1.19 23.83 31.00
C LEU A 312 2.57 23.71 31.65
N LYS A 313 3.33 24.81 31.73
CA LYS A 313 4.64 24.85 32.39
C LYS A 313 4.53 24.64 33.91
N ALA A 314 3.51 25.21 34.55
CA ALA A 314 3.21 24.98 35.97
C ALA A 314 2.75 23.54 36.23
N TRP A 315 1.95 22.94 35.34
CA TRP A 315 1.51 21.55 35.42
C TRP A 315 2.67 20.56 35.36
N LEU A 316 3.62 20.79 34.44
CA LEU A 316 4.84 19.98 34.35
C LEU A 316 5.72 20.13 35.60
N ALA A 317 5.69 21.28 36.27
CA ALA A 317 6.41 21.53 37.52
C ALA A 317 5.70 20.93 38.76
N ASP A 318 4.38 20.76 38.72
CA ASP A 318 3.53 20.31 39.84
C ASP A 318 3.35 18.78 39.92
N LYS A 319 4.11 18.00 39.12
CA LYS A 319 4.14 16.52 39.15
C LYS A 319 4.53 15.90 40.52
N ARG A 320 4.81 16.71 41.55
CA ARG A 320 5.20 16.27 42.90
C ARG A 320 4.05 16.19 43.91
N ASN A 321 2.84 16.64 43.58
CA ASN A 321 1.72 16.68 44.55
C ASN A 321 0.63 15.64 44.23
N GLU A 322 0.81 14.41 44.72
CA GLU A 322 -0.06 13.24 44.44
C GLU A 322 -1.55 13.47 44.72
N ALA A 323 -1.90 14.24 45.76
CA ALA A 323 -3.29 14.49 46.12
C ALA A 323 -4.03 15.34 45.06
N VAL A 324 -3.35 16.33 44.49
CA VAL A 324 -3.89 17.21 43.43
C VAL A 324 -4.02 16.43 42.12
N VAL A 325 -3.05 15.57 41.81
CA VAL A 325 -3.11 14.65 40.66
C VAL A 325 -4.29 13.68 40.80
N LYS A 326 -4.52 13.10 41.99
CA LYS A 326 -5.61 12.16 42.25
C LYS A 326 -6.99 12.82 42.15
N GLN A 327 -7.15 14.01 42.73
CA GLN A 327 -8.41 14.77 42.66
C GLN A 327 -8.72 15.24 41.23
N ARG A 328 -7.70 15.62 40.43
CA ARG A 328 -7.89 16.08 39.05
C ARG A 328 -8.03 14.93 38.04
N ARG A 329 -7.43 13.76 38.28
CA ARG A 329 -7.72 12.51 37.56
C ARG A 329 -9.19 12.10 37.69
N ALA A 330 -9.78 12.31 38.86
CA ALA A 330 -11.21 12.09 39.08
C ALA A 330 -12.10 13.07 38.28
N ALA A 331 -11.64 14.30 38.02
CA ALA A 331 -12.38 15.31 37.25
C ALA A 331 -12.29 15.13 35.72
N ALA A 332 -11.14 14.68 35.20
CA ALA A 332 -10.95 14.34 33.79
C ALA A 332 -11.60 13.01 33.36
N SER A 333 -12.21 12.30 34.33
CA SER A 333 -12.87 11.00 34.16
C SER A 333 -14.16 11.06 33.31
N THR A 334 -14.70 12.26 33.07
CA THR A 334 -15.87 12.51 32.21
C THR A 334 -15.63 12.20 30.73
N LYS A 335 -14.40 11.90 30.33
CA LYS A 335 -14.05 11.45 28.98
C LYS A 335 -13.63 9.98 28.88
N PHE A 336 -13.59 9.25 29.99
CA PHE A 336 -13.52 7.77 30.03
C PHE A 336 -14.87 7.20 30.44
N MET A 337 -15.92 7.71 29.81
CA MET A 337 -17.29 7.32 30.07
C MET A 337 -17.58 6.03 29.32
N GLY A 338 -17.96 5.00 30.06
CA GLY A 338 -18.53 3.80 29.45
C GLY A 338 -19.91 4.09 28.84
N ALA A 339 -20.51 3.09 28.20
CA ALA A 339 -21.84 3.16 27.62
C ALA A 339 -22.94 3.55 28.64
N SER A 340 -22.71 3.30 29.92
CA SER A 340 -23.59 3.71 31.02
C SER A 340 -23.56 5.21 31.34
N GLY A 341 -22.68 5.98 30.69
CA GLY A 341 -22.45 7.38 31.03
C GLY A 341 -21.80 7.55 32.40
N LYS A 342 -21.10 6.52 32.90
CA LYS A 342 -20.30 6.60 34.12
C LYS A 342 -18.82 6.55 33.76
N ALA A 343 -18.05 7.37 34.46
CA ALA A 343 -16.60 7.36 34.36
C ALA A 343 -16.03 6.02 34.86
N ARG A 344 -15.02 5.50 34.17
CA ARG A 344 -14.30 4.29 34.55
C ARG A 344 -12.97 4.64 35.24
N SER A 345 -12.71 4.01 36.39
CA SER A 345 -11.39 4.01 37.02
C SER A 345 -10.41 3.10 36.25
N PRO A 346 -9.08 3.28 36.38
CA PRO A 346 -8.10 2.44 35.72
C PRO A 346 -8.34 0.93 35.87
N ASP A 347 -8.61 0.45 37.08
CA ASP A 347 -8.90 -0.97 37.36
C ASP A 347 -10.18 -1.46 36.64
N GLN A 348 -11.17 -0.59 36.51
CA GLN A 348 -12.40 -0.89 35.75
C GLN A 348 -12.16 -0.88 34.24
N LEU A 349 -11.15 -0.16 33.75
CA LEU A 349 -10.72 -0.26 32.35
C LEU A 349 -10.09 -1.63 32.08
N GLU A 350 -9.36 -2.18 33.06
CA GLU A 350 -8.74 -3.51 32.93
C GLU A 350 -9.79 -4.61 32.90
N ALA A 351 -10.68 -4.64 33.88
CA ALA A 351 -11.76 -5.62 33.94
C ALA A 351 -12.78 -5.46 32.79
N GLY A 352 -12.95 -4.23 32.29
CA GLY A 352 -13.88 -3.88 31.22
C GLY A 352 -13.27 -3.86 29.82
N ALA A 353 -12.02 -4.31 29.63
CA ALA A 353 -11.33 -4.18 28.35
C ALA A 353 -12.11 -4.82 27.19
N PHE A 354 -12.85 -5.90 27.43
CA PHE A 354 -13.67 -6.57 26.40
C PHE A 354 -15.14 -6.11 26.36
N ASP A 355 -15.54 -5.08 27.11
CA ASP A 355 -16.87 -4.49 27.00
C ASP A 355 -16.99 -3.70 25.69
N VAL A 356 -17.64 -4.32 24.68
CA VAL A 356 -17.81 -3.71 23.36
C VAL A 356 -18.70 -2.46 23.42
N ALA A 357 -19.63 -2.37 24.37
CA ALA A 357 -20.51 -1.21 24.48
C ALA A 357 -19.68 -0.01 24.94
N ASP A 358 -18.83 -0.21 25.96
CA ASP A 358 -17.89 0.82 26.43
C ASP A 358 -16.89 1.21 25.33
N TYR A 359 -16.36 0.25 24.58
CA TYR A 359 -15.48 0.51 23.44
C TYR A 359 -16.17 1.36 22.36
N LEU A 360 -17.42 1.05 21.99
CA LEU A 360 -18.16 1.81 20.97
C LEU A 360 -18.58 3.20 21.46
N ALA A 361 -18.84 3.35 22.76
CA ALA A 361 -19.04 4.64 23.39
C ALA A 361 -17.73 5.45 23.41
N ASN A 362 -16.59 4.76 23.58
CA ASN A 362 -15.28 5.37 23.71
C ASN A 362 -14.15 4.39 23.36
N GLU A 363 -13.54 4.61 22.20
CA GLU A 363 -12.51 3.76 21.63
C GLU A 363 -11.23 3.64 22.47
N PHE A 364 -11.03 4.53 23.46
CA PHE A 364 -9.90 4.48 24.38
C PHE A 364 -10.09 3.44 25.51
N LEU A 365 -11.32 2.94 25.72
CA LEU A 365 -11.65 2.01 26.81
C LEU A 365 -11.47 0.53 26.43
N GLY A 366 -11.41 0.22 25.13
CA GLY A 366 -11.50 -1.15 24.66
C GLY A 366 -10.15 -1.83 24.37
N GLY A 367 -10.13 -3.13 24.63
CA GLY A 367 -9.18 -4.12 24.14
C GLY A 367 -9.47 -4.53 22.69
N TYR A 368 -9.86 -3.57 21.85
CA TYR A 368 -10.18 -3.78 20.44
C TYR A 368 -9.27 -2.93 19.54
N VAL A 369 -8.89 -3.49 18.39
CA VAL A 369 -8.35 -2.76 17.25
C VAL A 369 -9.51 -2.39 16.33
N SER A 370 -9.73 -1.08 16.16
CA SER A 370 -10.71 -0.56 15.20
C SER A 370 -10.20 -0.77 13.76
N LEU A 371 -11.01 -1.44 12.95
CA LEU A 371 -10.88 -1.54 11.51
C LEU A 371 -12.16 -1.00 10.84
N THR A 372 -12.11 -0.70 9.56
CA THR A 372 -13.27 -0.33 8.76
C THR A 372 -13.36 -1.19 7.50
N ARG A 373 -14.57 -1.52 7.06
CA ARG A 373 -14.78 -2.16 5.75
C ARG A 373 -14.47 -1.21 4.58
N TYR A 374 -14.35 0.08 4.84
CA TYR A 374 -14.25 1.11 3.81
C TYR A 374 -12.88 1.81 3.84
N ALA A 375 -12.07 1.54 2.83
CA ALA A 375 -10.72 2.07 2.71
C ALA A 375 -10.70 3.62 2.71
N MET A 376 -11.72 4.31 2.22
CA MET A 376 -11.75 5.79 2.29
C MET A 376 -11.83 6.32 3.73
N ILE A 377 -12.56 5.63 4.61
CA ILE A 377 -12.59 6.01 6.03
C ILE A 377 -11.20 5.78 6.62
N ALA A 378 -10.56 4.64 6.33
CA ALA A 378 -9.18 4.39 6.75
C ALA A 378 -8.21 5.47 6.23
N ARG A 379 -8.37 5.95 4.99
CA ARG A 379 -7.57 7.05 4.45
C ARG A 379 -7.69 8.33 5.29
N SER A 380 -8.90 8.66 5.77
CA SER A 380 -9.12 9.84 6.63
C SER A 380 -8.40 9.73 7.98
N PHE A 381 -8.36 8.54 8.58
CA PHE A 381 -7.62 8.28 9.81
C PHE A 381 -6.11 8.34 9.58
N ALA A 382 -5.63 7.77 8.46
CA ALA A 382 -4.21 7.76 8.11
C ALA A 382 -3.62 9.17 7.95
N CYS A 383 -4.43 10.15 7.52
CA CYS A 383 -3.98 11.53 7.37
C CYS A 383 -4.41 12.47 8.52
N GLY A 384 -4.87 11.92 9.65
CA GLY A 384 -5.24 12.69 10.85
C GLY A 384 -6.55 13.47 10.74
N MET A 385 -7.39 13.21 9.72
CA MET A 385 -8.72 13.83 9.59
C MET A 385 -9.79 13.15 10.46
N GLY A 386 -9.56 11.91 10.88
CA GLY A 386 -10.51 11.12 11.68
C GLY A 386 -10.27 11.12 13.19
N GLY A 387 -9.19 11.72 13.71
CA GLY A 387 -8.81 11.51 15.12
C GLY A 387 -7.90 12.57 15.73
N THR A 388 -7.21 12.22 16.82
CA THR A 388 -6.35 13.10 17.63
C THR A 388 -4.94 13.27 17.07
N VAL A 389 -4.62 12.62 15.95
CA VAL A 389 -3.27 12.62 15.36
C VAL A 389 -3.09 13.84 14.47
N LYS A 390 -1.89 14.42 14.48
CA LYS A 390 -1.53 15.58 13.66
C LYS A 390 -1.77 15.28 12.17
N ALA A 391 -2.41 16.21 11.47
CA ALA A 391 -2.61 16.13 10.03
C ALA A 391 -1.27 15.92 9.29
N GLY A 392 -1.24 14.96 8.37
CA GLY A 392 -0.02 14.51 7.71
C GLY A 392 -0.29 13.45 6.64
N GLY A 393 0.75 13.00 5.97
CA GLY A 393 0.67 11.76 5.19
C GLY A 393 0.74 10.55 6.12
N GLY A 394 0.25 9.40 5.67
CA GLY A 394 0.21 8.18 6.47
C GLY A 394 0.07 6.94 5.61
N TRP A 395 -0.51 5.89 6.19
CA TRP A 395 -0.65 4.58 5.57
C TRP A 395 -2.01 3.98 5.85
N VAL A 396 -2.57 3.32 4.84
CA VAL A 396 -3.71 2.43 5.01
C VAL A 396 -3.20 1.00 4.95
N TYR A 397 -3.56 0.23 5.97
CA TYR A 397 -3.26 -1.18 6.10
C TYR A 397 -4.54 -1.98 5.85
N CYS A 398 -4.40 -3.10 5.14
CA CYS A 398 -5.41 -4.14 5.06
C CYS A 398 -5.00 -5.28 6.00
N ILE A 399 -5.89 -5.61 6.93
CA ILE A 399 -5.63 -6.51 8.05
C ILE A 399 -6.61 -7.67 7.97
N PHE A 400 -6.09 -8.88 8.05
CA PHE A 400 -6.88 -10.09 8.26
C PHE A 400 -7.49 -10.02 9.67
N ALA A 401 -8.82 -10.07 9.72
CA ALA A 401 -9.59 -9.86 10.93
C ALA A 401 -10.32 -11.17 11.29
N GLU A 402 -9.64 -12.03 12.03
CA GLU A 402 -10.22 -13.28 12.53
C GLU A 402 -11.09 -13.02 13.77
N GLY A 403 -12.40 -13.25 13.63
CA GLY A 403 -13.34 -13.09 14.72
C GLY A 403 -13.59 -11.65 15.11
N ALA A 404 -13.39 -10.68 14.22
CA ALA A 404 -13.85 -9.31 14.51
C ALA A 404 -15.39 -9.26 14.59
N PHE A 405 -15.93 -8.31 15.36
CA PHE A 405 -17.37 -8.05 15.37
C PHE A 405 -17.74 -7.09 14.24
N ASP A 406 -18.69 -7.48 13.38
CA ASP A 406 -19.28 -6.55 12.40
C ASP A 406 -20.24 -5.61 13.11
N ILE A 407 -19.77 -4.38 13.36
CA ILE A 407 -20.56 -3.36 14.02
C ILE A 407 -21.57 -2.80 13.01
N PRO A 408 -22.87 -2.84 13.34
CA PRO A 408 -23.88 -2.35 12.42
C PRO A 408 -23.79 -0.83 12.28
N ARG A 409 -24.45 -0.28 11.26
CA ARG A 409 -24.43 1.16 10.97
C ARG A 409 -25.11 1.95 12.08
N LYS A 410 -24.83 3.26 12.15
CA LYS A 410 -25.40 4.15 13.15
C LYS A 410 -26.93 4.00 13.22
N GLY A 411 -27.44 3.82 14.44
CA GLY A 411 -28.88 3.72 14.68
C GLY A 411 -29.51 2.35 14.41
N ARG A 412 -28.76 1.36 13.90
CA ARG A 412 -29.24 -0.03 13.77
C ARG A 412 -29.15 -0.82 15.07
N HIS A 413 -28.31 -0.37 16.01
CA HIS A 413 -28.20 -0.87 17.37
C HIS A 413 -27.93 0.31 18.31
N PRO A 414 -28.40 0.31 19.58
CA PRO A 414 -28.17 1.41 20.52
C PRO A 414 -26.68 1.77 20.74
N TRP A 415 -25.79 0.78 20.61
CA TRP A 415 -24.35 0.99 20.76
C TRP A 415 -23.65 1.46 19.48
N ALA A 416 -24.30 1.32 18.31
CA ALA A 416 -23.75 1.77 17.05
C ALA A 416 -24.00 3.27 16.86
N THR A 417 -23.03 4.08 17.28
CA THR A 417 -23.12 5.56 17.28
C THR A 417 -22.44 6.21 16.08
N LYS A 418 -21.59 5.47 15.36
CA LYS A 418 -20.74 5.94 14.26
C LYS A 418 -21.13 5.29 12.92
N ASN A 419 -20.87 5.99 11.82
CA ASN A 419 -21.07 5.49 10.44
C ASN A 419 -19.75 5.04 9.81
N GLU A 420 -18.95 4.28 10.56
CA GLU A 420 -17.59 3.94 10.15
C GLU A 420 -17.49 2.59 9.42
N ALA A 421 -18.61 1.87 9.28
CA ALA A 421 -18.63 0.49 8.79
C ALA A 421 -17.61 -0.38 9.55
N GLU A 422 -17.56 -0.20 10.87
CA GLU A 422 -16.52 -0.67 11.77
C GLU A 422 -16.51 -2.19 11.91
N LEU A 423 -15.30 -2.75 11.98
CA LEU A 423 -15.03 -4.08 12.51
C LEU A 423 -14.22 -3.92 13.80
N ALA A 424 -14.76 -4.38 14.91
CA ALA A 424 -14.07 -4.35 16.19
C ALA A 424 -13.32 -5.67 16.38
N LEU A 425 -12.00 -5.66 16.14
CA LEU A 425 -11.15 -6.85 16.30
C LEU A 425 -10.67 -6.95 17.76
N PRO A 426 -11.10 -7.95 18.54
CA PRO A 426 -10.63 -8.10 19.92
C PRO A 426 -9.15 -8.52 19.97
N GLY A 427 -8.39 -7.88 20.84
CA GLY A 427 -6.95 -8.13 21.00
C GLY A 427 -6.09 -7.41 19.96
N MET A 428 -4.84 -7.86 19.84
CA MET A 428 -3.85 -7.32 18.92
C MET A 428 -4.07 -7.87 17.50
N ALA A 429 -3.79 -7.05 16.48
CA ALA A 429 -3.50 -7.55 15.14
C ALA A 429 -1.98 -7.55 14.95
N GLU A 430 -1.40 -8.72 14.74
CA GLU A 430 0.04 -8.89 14.58
C GLU A 430 0.50 -8.37 13.21
N TRP A 431 1.82 -8.23 13.04
CA TRP A 431 2.38 -7.90 11.73
C TRP A 431 1.99 -8.95 10.67
N ASP A 432 1.84 -10.21 11.07
CA ASP A 432 1.42 -11.29 10.19
C ASP A 432 -0.04 -11.22 9.74
N ASP A 433 -0.88 -10.51 10.47
CA ASP A 433 -2.25 -10.20 10.06
C ASP A 433 -2.29 -9.08 9.01
N VAL A 434 -1.21 -8.31 8.83
CA VAL A 434 -1.14 -7.28 7.78
C VAL A 434 -0.92 -7.94 6.42
N VAL A 435 -1.95 -7.92 5.59
CA VAL A 435 -1.95 -8.53 4.25
C VAL A 435 -1.80 -7.53 3.12
N GLY A 436 -1.97 -6.23 3.39
CA GLY A 436 -1.76 -5.19 2.41
C GLY A 436 -1.48 -3.83 3.02
N MET A 437 -0.81 -2.95 2.28
CA MET A 437 -0.56 -1.57 2.71
C MET A 437 -0.34 -0.63 1.52
N ARG A 438 -0.74 0.64 1.70
CA ARG A 438 -0.50 1.71 0.72
C ARG A 438 -0.39 3.05 1.41
N ARG A 439 0.55 3.89 0.96
CA ARG A 439 0.77 5.24 1.49
C ARG A 439 -0.37 6.18 1.07
N VAL A 440 -0.70 7.13 1.93
CA VAL A 440 -1.57 8.28 1.60
C VAL A 440 -0.84 9.59 1.81
N ASP A 441 -1.17 10.59 0.99
CA ASP A 441 -0.73 11.96 1.15
C ASP A 441 -1.55 12.72 2.21
N GLN A 442 -1.24 14.00 2.41
CA GLN A 442 -1.91 14.85 3.40
C GLN A 442 -3.38 15.15 3.08
N ALA A 443 -3.79 15.05 1.81
CA ALA A 443 -5.19 15.14 1.40
C ALA A 443 -5.91 13.80 1.55
N GLY A 444 -5.21 12.80 2.10
CA GLY A 444 -5.66 11.43 2.23
C GLY A 444 -5.69 10.69 0.92
N ARG A 445 -5.12 11.17 -0.19
CA ARG A 445 -5.06 10.44 -1.49
C ARG A 445 -4.00 9.36 -1.41
N PHE A 446 -4.28 8.17 -1.90
CA PHE A 446 -3.24 7.16 -2.03
C PHE A 446 -2.12 7.64 -2.95
N SER A 447 -0.91 7.20 -2.62
CA SER A 447 0.30 7.51 -3.35
C SER A 447 1.21 6.28 -3.39
N GLY A 448 2.01 6.19 -4.45
CA GLY A 448 2.95 5.08 -4.62
C GLY A 448 2.28 3.72 -4.90
N PRO A 449 3.06 2.62 -4.78
CA PRO A 449 2.61 1.27 -5.09
C PRO A 449 1.65 0.71 -4.03
N VAL A 450 0.93 -0.35 -4.41
CA VAL A 450 0.22 -1.21 -3.48
C VAL A 450 1.17 -2.33 -3.06
N TYR A 451 1.32 -2.56 -1.76
CA TYR A 451 2.05 -3.72 -1.25
C TYR A 451 1.04 -4.76 -0.77
N LEU A 452 1.06 -5.98 -1.31
CA LEU A 452 0.19 -7.09 -0.86
C LEU A 452 1.02 -8.31 -0.49
N ARG A 453 0.73 -8.96 0.63
CA ARG A 453 1.49 -10.11 1.12
C ARG A 453 1.44 -11.25 0.09
N ARG A 454 2.59 -11.87 -0.20
CA ARG A 454 2.71 -12.96 -1.19
C ARG A 454 1.83 -14.16 -0.84
N SER A 455 1.72 -14.48 0.45
CA SER A 455 0.91 -15.61 0.92
C SER A 455 -0.58 -15.40 0.66
N LEU A 456 -1.09 -14.16 0.76
CA LEU A 456 -2.49 -13.84 0.47
C LEU A 456 -2.87 -14.27 -0.95
N TYR A 457 -1.97 -14.09 -1.91
CA TYR A 457 -2.21 -14.50 -3.29
C TYR A 457 -2.44 -16.01 -3.43
N LEU A 458 -1.72 -16.82 -2.64
CA LEU A 458 -1.81 -18.28 -2.69
C LEU A 458 -2.98 -18.80 -1.86
N GLU A 459 -3.21 -18.19 -0.70
CA GLU A 459 -4.19 -18.64 0.29
C GLU A 459 -5.61 -18.14 0.00
N ASP A 460 -5.75 -16.94 -0.58
CA ASP A 460 -7.03 -16.29 -0.84
C ASP A 460 -6.99 -15.39 -2.09
N PRO A 461 -6.85 -15.99 -3.31
CA PRO A 461 -6.79 -15.24 -4.56
C PRO A 461 -7.98 -14.27 -4.79
N PRO A 462 -9.24 -14.63 -4.45
CA PRO A 462 -10.37 -13.71 -4.58
C PRO A 462 -10.21 -12.44 -3.71
N ALA A 463 -9.83 -12.60 -2.44
CA ALA A 463 -9.59 -11.46 -1.57
C ALA A 463 -8.40 -10.62 -2.04
N PHE A 464 -7.31 -11.27 -2.48
CA PHE A 464 -6.16 -10.59 -3.08
C PHE A 464 -6.59 -9.63 -4.20
N ALA A 465 -7.35 -10.13 -5.17
CA ALA A 465 -7.81 -9.32 -6.31
C ALA A 465 -8.73 -8.17 -5.86
N GLN A 466 -9.61 -8.41 -4.90
CA GLN A 466 -10.52 -7.38 -4.38
C GLN A 466 -9.76 -6.29 -3.62
N ILE A 467 -8.84 -6.67 -2.73
CA ILE A 467 -8.01 -5.74 -1.95
C ILE A 467 -7.11 -4.92 -2.90
N TYR A 468 -6.49 -5.55 -3.89
CA TYR A 468 -5.72 -4.82 -4.91
C TYR A 468 -6.57 -3.76 -5.62
N LYS A 469 -7.78 -4.11 -6.07
CA LYS A 469 -8.69 -3.16 -6.75
C LYS A 469 -9.00 -1.96 -5.85
N ILE A 470 -9.37 -2.20 -4.59
CA ILE A 470 -9.69 -1.16 -3.62
C ILE A 470 -8.47 -0.27 -3.35
N MET A 471 -7.34 -0.89 -3.03
CA MET A 471 -6.12 -0.17 -2.65
C MET A 471 -5.46 0.50 -3.84
N SER A 472 -5.69 0.08 -5.09
CA SER A 472 -5.15 0.73 -6.29
C SER A 472 -5.86 2.04 -6.66
N GLY A 473 -6.89 2.44 -5.91
CA GLY A 473 -7.61 3.71 -6.07
C GLY A 473 -9.00 3.57 -6.68
N LYS A 474 -9.48 2.35 -6.94
CA LYS A 474 -10.87 2.13 -7.39
C LYS A 474 -11.83 2.59 -6.30
N LYS A 475 -12.87 3.34 -6.68
CA LYS A 475 -13.98 3.63 -5.78
C LYS A 475 -14.60 2.31 -5.30
N GLN A 476 -14.69 2.14 -3.98
CA GLN A 476 -15.38 1.01 -3.34
C GLN A 476 -16.88 1.08 -3.56
#